data_AF-A0A0G1H6P6-F1
#
_entry.id   AF-A0A0G1H6P6-F1
#
_cell.length_a   1.000
_cell.length_b   1.000
_cell.length_c   1.000
_cell.angle_alpha   90.00
_cell.angle_beta   90.00
_cell.angle_gamma   90.00
#
_symmetry.space_group_name_H-M   'P 1'
#
loop_
_entity.id
_entity.type
_entity.pdbx_description
1 polymer ?
#
loop_
_entity_poly.entity_id
_entity_poly.type
_entity_poly.pdbx_seq_one_letter_code
_entity_poly.pdbx_strand_id
1 'polypeptide(L)'
;MYTFPELLKKIREEAGLTQSEFAKILGVSTVLITMIETGQKEVSKNLIIKLAEKINVHPSSISPFLFTDNENVLNNITKMERLFLDWGKKMQTYLIKDRSKMLKEYAK
;
A
#
# COMPACT_ATOMS: atom_id res chain seq x y z
N MET A 1 1.47 -10.31 -5.37
CA MET A 1 1.05 -9.34 -4.33
C MET A 1 0.46 -8.13 -5.04
N TYR A 2 -0.08 -7.15 -4.34
CA TYR A 2 -0.41 -5.87 -5.00
C TYR A 2 0.89 -5.17 -5.41
N THR A 3 0.86 -4.36 -6.46
CA THR A 3 1.90 -3.35 -6.66
C THR A 3 1.77 -2.27 -5.59
N PHE A 4 2.80 -1.46 -5.36
CA PHE A 4 2.69 -0.34 -4.42
C PHE A 4 1.55 0.65 -4.79
N PRO A 5 1.38 1.07 -6.07
CA PRO A 5 0.24 1.89 -6.48
C PRO A 5 -1.12 1.26 -6.12
N GLU A 6 -1.29 -0.03 -6.37
CA GLU A 6 -2.51 -0.77 -6.04
C GLU A 6 -2.74 -0.84 -4.53
N LEU A 7 -1.68 -1.08 -3.75
CA LEU A 7 -1.73 -1.08 -2.28
C LEU A 7 -2.22 0.27 -1.77
N LEU A 8 -1.60 1.36 -2.22
CA LEU A 8 -1.90 2.70 -1.74
C LEU A 8 -3.37 3.04 -2.01
N LYS A 9 -3.83 2.75 -3.23
CA LYS A 9 -5.23 2.90 -3.63
C LYS A 9 -6.17 2.05 -2.78
N LYS A 10 -5.80 0.79 -2.49
CA LYS A 10 -6.62 -0.11 -1.66
C LYS A 10 -6.74 0.39 -0.22
N ILE A 11 -5.67 0.88 0.38
CA ILE A 11 -5.71 1.47 1.73
C ILE A 11 -6.72 2.62 1.78
N ARG A 12 -6.66 3.51 0.78
CA ARG A 12 -7.57 4.64 0.66
C ARG A 12 -9.03 4.22 0.47
N GLU A 13 -9.28 3.28 -0.44
CA GLU A 13 -10.64 2.77 -0.73
C GLU A 13 -11.27 2.07 0.47
N GLU A 14 -10.52 1.20 1.16
CA GLU A 14 -10.98 0.50 2.37
C GLU A 14 -11.27 1.45 3.54
N ALA A 15 -10.56 2.58 3.58
CA ALA A 15 -10.84 3.66 4.52
C ALA A 15 -12.07 4.50 4.15
N GLY A 16 -12.59 4.38 2.92
CA GLY A 16 -13.71 5.17 2.40
C GLY A 16 -13.34 6.61 2.04
N LEU A 17 -12.07 6.87 1.71
CA LEU A 17 -11.54 8.21 1.51
C LEU A 17 -11.42 8.60 0.03
N THR A 18 -11.65 9.88 -0.25
CA THR A 18 -11.25 10.51 -1.51
C THR A 18 -9.73 10.70 -1.57
N GLN A 19 -9.18 10.91 -2.77
CA GLN A 19 -7.74 11.20 -2.92
C GLN A 19 -7.32 12.47 -2.18
N SER A 20 -8.19 13.48 -2.12
CA SER A 20 -7.92 14.74 -1.41
C SER A 20 -7.89 14.57 0.11
N GLU A 21 -8.83 13.81 0.67
CA GLU A 21 -8.84 13.52 2.12
C GLU A 21 -7.61 12.70 2.51
N PHE A 22 -7.28 11.68 1.70
CA PHE A 22 -6.11 10.85 1.97
C PHE A 22 -4.80 11.64 1.87
N ALA A 23 -4.68 12.52 0.87
CA ALA A 23 -3.55 13.43 0.73
C ALA A 23 -3.42 14.37 1.95
N LYS A 24 -4.54 14.92 2.43
CA LYS A 24 -4.59 15.74 3.64
C LYS A 24 -4.11 14.97 4.87
N ILE A 25 -4.54 13.72 5.06
CA ILE A 25 -4.11 12.87 6.18
C ILE A 25 -2.60 12.59 6.14
N LEU A 26 -2.06 12.35 4.94
CA LEU A 26 -0.63 12.09 4.73
C LEU A 26 0.22 13.38 4.68
N GLY A 27 -0.40 14.56 4.69
CA GLY A 27 0.27 15.85 4.62
C GLY A 27 1.01 16.06 3.30
N VAL A 28 0.38 15.71 2.18
CA VAL A 28 0.91 15.86 0.81
C VAL A 28 -0.15 16.43 -0.12
N SER A 29 0.25 16.83 -1.34
CA SER A 29 -0.71 17.28 -2.37
C SER A 29 -1.54 16.13 -2.93
N THR A 30 -2.80 16.39 -3.28
CA THR A 30 -3.67 15.42 -3.99
C THR A 30 -3.02 14.90 -5.27
N VAL A 31 -2.37 15.78 -6.04
CA VAL A 31 -1.67 15.43 -7.29
C VAL A 31 -0.61 14.36 -7.05
N LEU A 32 0.17 14.45 -5.96
CA LEU A 32 1.16 13.44 -5.61
C LEU A 32 0.51 12.07 -5.36
N ILE A 33 -0.61 12.01 -4.63
CA ILE A 33 -1.35 10.75 -4.42
C ILE A 33 -1.83 10.19 -5.76
N THR A 34 -2.41 11.02 -6.63
CA THR A 34 -2.87 10.58 -7.95
C THR A 34 -1.72 10.04 -8.80
N MET A 35 -0.57 10.71 -8.84
CA MET A 35 0.61 10.25 -9.59
C MET A 35 1.14 8.92 -9.07
N ILE A 36 1.11 8.71 -7.74
CA ILE A 36 1.56 7.44 -7.16
C ILE A 36 0.55 6.32 -7.43
N GLU A 37 -0.74 6.55 -7.22
CA GLU A 37 -1.80 5.54 -7.46
C GLU A 37 -1.93 5.13 -8.94
N THR A 38 -1.50 5.99 -9.86
CA THR A 38 -1.47 5.69 -11.31
C THR A 38 -0.13 5.14 -11.79
N GLY A 39 0.85 4.99 -10.88
CA GLY A 39 2.20 4.51 -11.23
C GLY A 39 3.06 5.52 -11.99
N GLN A 40 2.61 6.76 -12.15
CA GLN A 40 3.37 7.83 -12.82
C GLN A 40 4.55 8.33 -11.97
N LYS A 41 4.52 8.10 -10.65
CA LYS A 41 5.59 8.50 -9.74
C LYS A 41 5.82 7.46 -8.66
N GLU A 42 7.08 7.14 -8.43
CA GLU A 42 7.48 6.29 -7.31
C GLU A 42 7.27 7.00 -5.97
N VAL A 43 6.91 6.21 -4.96
CA VAL A 43 6.74 6.70 -3.60
C VAL A 43 8.09 6.98 -2.94
N SER A 44 8.18 8.08 -2.20
CA SER A 44 9.37 8.35 -1.38
C SER A 44 9.38 7.54 -0.09
N LYS A 45 10.57 7.21 0.42
CA LYS A 45 10.75 6.57 1.73
C LYS A 45 9.99 7.29 2.86
N ASN A 46 10.03 8.62 2.87
CA ASN A 46 9.35 9.42 3.89
C ASN A 46 7.83 9.25 3.85
N LEU A 47 7.24 9.13 2.66
CA LEU A 47 5.80 8.91 2.52
C LEU A 47 5.40 7.49 2.97
N ILE A 48 6.26 6.49 2.77
CA ILE A 48 6.06 5.13 3.29
C ILE A 48 6.03 5.15 4.83
N ILE A 49 6.98 5.84 5.46
CA ILE A 49 7.05 5.94 6.92
C ILE A 49 5.78 6.61 7.46
N LYS A 50 5.38 7.75 6.88
CA LYS A 50 4.14 8.43 7.27
C LYS A 50 2.91 7.55 7.10
N LEU A 51 2.80 6.82 5.99
CA LEU A 51 1.70 5.89 5.77
C LEU A 51 1.68 4.81 6.85
N ALA A 52 2.84 4.21 7.14
CA ALA A 52 2.99 3.18 8.16
C ALA A 52 2.58 3.66 9.56
N GLU A 53 2.97 4.89 9.93
CA GLU A 53 2.55 5.55 11.17
C GLU A 53 1.03 5.73 11.23
N LYS A 54 0.41 6.24 10.15
CA LYS A 54 -1.03 6.51 10.11
C LYS A 54 -1.89 5.25 10.21
N ILE A 55 -1.40 4.11 9.73
CA ILE A 55 -2.10 2.83 9.80
C ILE A 55 -1.52 1.90 10.89
N ASN A 56 -0.63 2.41 11.75
CA ASN A 56 -0.01 1.70 12.87
C ASN A 56 0.59 0.33 12.50
N VAL A 57 1.50 0.34 11.51
CA VAL A 57 2.30 -0.82 11.12
C VAL A 57 3.77 -0.45 11.03
N HIS A 58 4.64 -1.44 11.03
CA HIS A 58 6.06 -1.21 10.75
C HIS A 58 6.26 -0.94 9.24
N PRO A 59 7.14 -0.02 8.82
CA PRO A 59 7.41 0.25 7.40
C PRO A 59 7.81 -1.00 6.59
N SER A 60 8.51 -1.95 7.21
CA SER A 60 8.88 -3.24 6.59
C SER A 60 7.68 -4.10 6.19
N SER A 61 6.49 -3.88 6.77
CA SER A 61 5.27 -4.54 6.34
C SER A 61 4.75 -4.03 4.99
N ILE A 62 5.21 -2.83 4.57
CA ILE A 62 4.86 -2.17 3.30
C ILE A 62 5.95 -2.37 2.23
N SER A 63 7.22 -2.52 2.63
CA SER A 63 8.34 -2.67 1.69
C SER A 63 8.19 -3.77 0.64
N PRO A 64 7.59 -4.95 0.90
CA PRO A 64 7.43 -5.98 -0.13
C PRO A 64 6.67 -5.53 -1.38
N PHE A 65 5.75 -4.56 -1.22
CA PHE A 65 4.94 -4.05 -2.33
C PHE A 65 5.72 -3.12 -3.26
N LEU A 66 6.87 -2.61 -2.83
CA LEU A 66 7.76 -1.78 -3.66
C LEU A 66 8.50 -2.60 -4.72
N PHE A 67 8.65 -3.90 -4.49
CA PHE A 67 9.41 -4.81 -5.35
C PHE A 67 8.49 -5.73 -6.18
N THR A 68 7.18 -5.49 -6.13
CA THR A 68 6.21 -6.27 -6.90
C THR A 68 6.05 -5.62 -8.27
N ASP A 69 6.93 -5.96 -9.21
CA ASP A 69 6.74 -5.63 -10.62
C ASP A 69 5.97 -6.76 -11.31
N ASN A 70 4.92 -6.38 -12.04
CA ASN A 70 4.01 -7.29 -12.69
C ASN A 70 4.73 -8.06 -13.83
N GLU A 71 4.53 -9.38 -13.80
CA GLU A 71 4.62 -10.36 -14.89
C GLU A 71 5.88 -11.23 -15.05
N ASN A 72 7.11 -10.77 -14.77
CA ASN A 72 8.29 -11.62 -15.06
C ASN A 72 8.82 -12.48 -13.90
N VAL A 73 8.43 -12.20 -12.65
CA VAL A 73 8.95 -12.91 -11.47
C VAL A 73 8.38 -14.32 -11.34
N LEU A 74 7.15 -14.58 -11.81
CA LEU A 74 6.45 -15.84 -11.57
C LEU A 74 6.91 -17.01 -12.43
N ASN A 75 7.69 -16.75 -13.48
CA ASN A 75 8.10 -17.76 -14.45
C ASN A 75 9.23 -18.67 -13.93
N ASN A 76 9.99 -18.23 -12.92
CA ASN A 76 11.19 -18.93 -12.42
C ASN A 76 11.20 -19.16 -10.89
N ILE A 77 10.04 -19.17 -10.23
CA ILE A 77 9.96 -19.41 -8.78
C ILE A 77 9.63 -20.88 -8.45
N THR A 78 10.24 -21.38 -7.38
CA THR A 78 9.99 -22.68 -6.79
C THR A 78 8.58 -22.80 -6.22
N LYS A 79 8.13 -24.03 -5.97
CA LYS A 79 6.85 -24.31 -5.31
C LYS A 79 6.78 -23.66 -3.92
N MET A 80 7.88 -23.64 -3.16
CA MET A 80 7.93 -23.03 -1.84
C MET A 80 7.81 -21.51 -1.89
N GLU A 81 8.49 -20.86 -2.83
CA GLU A 81 8.37 -19.41 -3.03
C GLU A 81 6.94 -19.03 -3.44
N ARG A 82 6.29 -19.84 -4.29
CA ARG A 82 4.88 -19.63 -4.63
C ARG A 82 3.96 -19.70 -3.41
N LEU A 83 4.13 -20.73 -2.57
CA LEU A 83 3.37 -20.86 -1.32
C LEU A 83 3.60 -19.67 -0.37
N PHE A 84 4.85 -19.22 -0.27
CA PHE A 84 5.22 -18.06 0.54
C PHE A 84 4.54 -16.78 0.03
N LEU A 85 4.55 -16.53 -1.28
CA LEU A 85 3.88 -15.38 -1.91
C LEU A 85 2.36 -15.43 -1.70
N ASP A 86 1.74 -16.60 -1.82
CA ASP A 86 0.30 -16.78 -1.60
C ASP A 86 -0.09 -16.51 -0.15
N TRP A 87 0.68 -17.04 0.80
CA TRP A 87 0.49 -16.76 2.23
C TRP A 87 0.70 -15.29 2.54
N GLY A 88 1.79 -14.70 2.03
CA GLY A 88 2.08 -13.27 2.18
C GLY A 88 0.94 -12.42 1.66
N LYS A 89 0.40 -12.72 0.47
CA LYS A 89 -0.74 -12.00 -0.11
C LYS A 89 -1.98 -12.05 0.80
N LYS A 90 -2.32 -13.22 1.36
CA LYS A 90 -3.46 -13.37 2.28
C LYS A 90 -3.29 -12.54 3.56
N MET A 91 -2.12 -12.65 4.20
CA MET A 91 -1.81 -11.90 5.42
C MET A 91 -1.83 -10.39 5.17
N GLN A 92 -1.31 -9.96 4.02
CA GLN A 92 -1.32 -8.57 3.59
C GLN A 92 -2.73 -8.02 3.35
N THR A 93 -3.59 -8.76 2.64
CA THR A 93 -5.00 -8.34 2.44
C THR A 93 -5.70 -8.17 3.78
N TYR A 94 -5.49 -9.09 4.73
CA TYR A 94 -6.03 -8.98 6.07
C TYR A 94 -5.50 -7.72 6.79
N LEU A 95 -4.18 -7.51 6.77
CA LEU A 95 -3.53 -6.37 7.41
C LEU A 95 -4.06 -5.04 6.84
N ILE A 96 -4.16 -4.91 5.51
CA ILE A 96 -4.68 -3.70 4.86
C ILE A 96 -6.10 -3.44 5.32
N LYS A 97 -6.98 -4.44 5.24
CA LYS A 97 -8.40 -4.28 5.60
C LYS A 97 -8.59 -3.89 7.06
N ASP A 98 -7.78 -4.44 7.95
CA ASP A 98 -7.83 -4.12 9.37
C ASP A 98 -7.30 -2.70 9.65
N ARG A 99 -6.10 -2.40 9.15
CA ARG A 99 -5.35 -1.19 9.47
C ARG A 99 -5.86 0.05 8.76
N SER A 100 -6.43 -0.07 7.55
CA SER A 100 -7.04 1.06 6.84
C SER A 100 -8.18 1.72 7.64
N LYS A 101 -8.84 0.97 8.54
CA LYS A 101 -9.89 1.53 9.41
C LYS A 101 -9.37 2.64 10.33
N MET A 102 -8.09 2.62 10.68
CA MET A 102 -7.47 3.64 11.54
C MET A 102 -7.47 5.02 10.86
N LEU A 103 -7.50 5.07 9.53
CA LEU A 103 -7.57 6.33 8.81
C LEU A 103 -8.91 7.06 9.00
N LYS A 104 -9.97 6.34 9.39
CA LYS A 104 -11.29 6.93 9.67
C LYS A 104 -11.26 7.90 10.84
N GLU A 105 -10.34 7.72 11.79
CA GLU A 105 -10.16 8.63 12.93
C GLU A 105 -9.70 10.03 12.50
N TYR A 106 -9.12 10.14 11.31
CA TYR A 106 -8.64 11.40 10.73
C TYR A 106 -9.64 12.01 9.73
N ALA A 107 -10.71 11.29 9.39
CA ALA A 107 -11.81 11.80 8.57
C ALA A 107 -12.75 12.64 9.44
N LYS A 108 -12.36 13.89 9.68
CA LYS A 108 -13.21 14.94 10.27
C LYS A 108 -13.76 15.85 9.19
#